data_AF-A0A366WBX6-F1
#
_entry.id   AF-A0A366WBX6-F1
#
_cell.length_a   1.000
_cell.length_b   1.000
_cell.length_c   1.000
_cell.angle_alpha   90.00
_cell.angle_beta   90.00
_cell.angle_gamma   90.00
#
_symmetry.space_group_name_H-M   'P 1'
#
loop_
_entity.id
_entity.type
_entity.pdbx_description
1 polymer ?
#
loop_
_entity_poly.entity_id
_entity_poly.type
_entity_poly.pdbx_seq_one_letter_code
_entity_poly.pdbx_strand_id
1 'polypeptide(L)'
;MQTNDPLHGVKLAQILTDLQTKYTWKEMGDKLGIKCFLNNPTQKSCLKFLRQTPWARSRVEIMYLKTFCSKHPETTKLIRSILATQDKKQQTPAPKAEKKPSVIKSNDGFQWAKINNK
;
A
#
# COMPACT_ATOMS: atom_id res chain seq x y z
N MET A 1 -16.92 14.79 25.58
CA MET A 1 -16.06 15.44 24.58
C MET A 1 -14.65 14.90 24.75
N GLN A 2 -14.26 13.92 23.95
CA GLN A 2 -12.88 13.41 23.89
C GLN A 2 -12.81 12.44 22.71
N THR A 3 -12.55 12.98 21.52
CA THR A 3 -12.19 12.16 20.36
C THR A 3 -10.68 12.32 20.19
N ASN A 4 -9.93 11.59 21.02
CA ASN A 4 -8.47 11.48 20.95
C ASN A 4 -8.05 10.66 19.72
N ASP A 5 -8.62 10.97 18.55
CA ASP A 5 -8.20 10.39 17.29
C ASP A 5 -6.92 11.11 16.86
N PRO A 6 -5.74 10.44 16.83
CA PRO A 6 -4.47 11.06 16.47
C PRO A 6 -4.40 11.51 14.99
N LEU A 7 -5.43 11.18 14.21
CA LEU A 7 -5.63 11.58 12.82
C LEU A 7 -6.73 12.62 12.62
N HIS A 8 -7.38 13.11 13.68
CA HIS A 8 -8.48 14.05 13.53
C HIS A 8 -7.98 15.36 12.93
N GLY A 9 -8.37 15.63 11.68
CA GLY A 9 -8.03 16.85 10.95
C GLY A 9 -6.77 16.78 10.07
N VAL A 10 -6.05 15.65 10.02
CA VAL A 10 -4.87 15.55 9.15
C VAL A 10 -5.30 15.41 7.69
N LYS A 11 -4.89 16.36 6.85
CA LYS A 11 -5.19 16.32 5.41
C LYS A 11 -4.35 15.25 4.72
N LEU A 12 -4.93 14.56 3.74
CA LEU A 12 -4.20 13.61 2.88
C LEU A 12 -2.95 14.24 2.24
N ALA A 13 -3.03 15.53 1.90
CA ALA A 13 -1.89 16.29 1.40
C ALA A 13 -0.76 16.43 2.43
N GLN A 14 -1.07 16.67 3.71
CA GLN A 14 -0.07 16.74 4.77
C GLN A 14 0.58 15.38 5.01
N ILE A 15 -0.23 14.31 5.13
CA ILE A 15 0.28 12.94 5.27
C ILE A 15 1.32 12.63 4.19
N LEU A 16 1.00 12.96 2.94
CA LEU A 16 1.90 12.72 1.83
C LEU A 16 3.19 13.56 1.92
N THR A 17 3.08 14.84 2.29
CA THR A 17 4.22 15.73 2.50
C THR A 17 5.15 15.24 3.62
N ASP A 18 4.59 14.76 4.73
CA ASP A 18 5.37 14.26 5.86
C ASP A 18 6.08 12.95 5.49
N LEU A 19 5.39 12.06 4.76
CA LEU A 19 5.95 10.81 4.29
C LEU A 19 7.08 11.02 3.27
N GLN A 20 6.92 11.90 2.27
CA GLN A 20 7.99 12.17 1.29
C GLN A 20 9.21 12.87 1.93
N THR A 21 9.02 13.57 3.05
CA THR A 21 10.12 14.19 3.81
C THR A 21 10.99 13.14 4.48
N LYS A 22 10.39 12.02 4.93
CA LYS A 22 11.08 10.96 5.67
C LYS A 22 11.48 9.77 4.79
N TYR A 23 10.74 9.49 3.73
CA TYR A 23 10.93 8.35 2.83
C TYR A 23 11.05 8.82 1.39
N THR A 24 11.87 8.11 0.61
CA THR A 24 11.93 8.34 -0.82
C THR A 24 10.71 7.73 -1.52
N TRP A 25 10.22 8.36 -2.59
CA TRP A 25 9.12 7.83 -3.41
C TRP A 25 9.30 6.37 -3.82
N LYS A 26 10.52 5.97 -4.17
CA LYS A 26 10.85 4.59 -4.52
C LYS A 26 10.56 3.61 -3.38
N GLU A 27 10.92 3.96 -2.15
CA GLU A 27 10.68 3.10 -0.98
C GLU A 27 9.20 3.01 -0.63
N MET A 28 8.46 4.12 -0.76
CA MET A 28 7.01 4.12 -0.58
C MET A 28 6.32 3.24 -1.63
N GLY A 29 6.74 3.36 -2.89
CA GLY A 29 6.25 2.55 -3.99
C GLY A 29 6.54 1.06 -3.80
N ASP A 30 7.73 0.70 -3.34
CA ASP A 30 8.15 -0.68 -3.08
C ASP A 30 7.39 -1.29 -1.88
N LYS A 31 7.31 -0.56 -0.76
CA LYS A 31 6.61 -1.01 0.46
C LYS A 31 5.10 -1.14 0.28
N LEU A 32 4.49 -0.22 -0.48
CA LEU A 32 3.04 -0.17 -0.66
C LEU A 32 2.57 -0.84 -1.97
N GLY A 33 3.47 -1.14 -2.90
CA GLY A 33 3.14 -1.65 -4.24
C GLY A 33 2.39 -0.65 -5.11
N ILE A 34 2.49 0.66 -4.82
CA ILE A 34 1.71 1.69 -5.51
C ILE A 34 2.52 2.27 -6.68
N LYS A 35 2.02 2.06 -7.90
CA LYS A 35 2.66 2.50 -9.14
C LYS A 35 2.81 4.03 -9.26
N CYS A 36 1.96 4.83 -8.62
CA CYS A 36 2.03 6.30 -8.71
C CYS A 36 3.34 6.88 -8.14
N PHE A 37 3.97 6.17 -7.19
CA PHE A 37 5.27 6.57 -6.63
C PHE A 37 6.46 6.10 -7.48
N LEU A 38 6.25 5.18 -8.42
CA LEU A 38 7.27 4.65 -9.32
C LEU A 38 7.27 5.37 -10.68
N ASN A 39 6.09 5.73 -11.19
CA ASN A 39 5.90 6.24 -12.55
C ASN A 39 5.44 7.71 -12.56
N ASN A 40 6.37 8.63 -12.26
CA ASN A 40 6.17 10.09 -12.06
C ASN A 40 5.71 10.49 -10.65
N PRO A 41 6.60 10.36 -9.66
CA PRO A 41 6.32 10.73 -8.28
C PRO A 41 6.25 12.25 -8.11
N THR A 42 5.08 12.82 -8.42
CA THR A 42 4.77 14.21 -8.11
C THR A 42 3.64 14.26 -7.10
N GLN A 43 3.71 15.20 -6.15
CA GLN A 43 2.73 15.34 -5.08
C GLN A 43 1.30 15.50 -5.66
N LYS A 44 1.13 16.29 -6.72
CA LYS A 44 -0.17 16.52 -7.38
C LYS A 44 -0.72 15.25 -8.04
N SER A 45 0.10 14.50 -8.78
CA SER A 45 -0.30 13.24 -9.43
C SER A 45 -0.68 12.18 -8.40
N CYS A 46 0.14 12.03 -7.35
CA CYS A 46 -0.12 11.10 -6.26
C CYS A 46 -1.44 11.44 -5.54
N LEU A 47 -1.69 12.72 -5.24
CA LEU A 47 -2.96 13.12 -4.61
C LEU A 47 -4.17 12.85 -5.50
N LYS A 48 -4.06 13.10 -6.80
CA LYS A 48 -5.13 12.75 -7.76
C LYS A 48 -5.40 11.25 -7.74
N PHE A 49 -4.34 10.42 -7.75
CA PHE A 49 -4.44 8.97 -7.69
C PHE A 49 -5.07 8.47 -6.38
N LEU A 50 -4.64 8.99 -5.22
CA LEU A 50 -5.14 8.59 -3.90
C LEU A 50 -6.61 8.98 -3.68
N ARG A 51 -7.11 10.01 -4.37
CA ARG A 51 -8.56 10.35 -4.38
C ARG A 51 -9.38 9.36 -5.18
N GLN A 52 -8.83 8.84 -6.28
CA GLN A 52 -9.51 7.87 -7.15
C GLN A 52 -9.39 6.44 -6.63
N THR A 53 -8.42 6.18 -5.76
CA THR A 53 -8.04 4.83 -5.32
C THR A 53 -8.12 4.73 -3.79
N PRO A 54 -9.31 4.46 -3.22
CA PRO A 54 -9.52 4.45 -1.77
C PRO A 54 -8.62 3.47 -1.02
N TRP A 55 -8.33 2.31 -1.61
CA TRP A 55 -7.45 1.32 -1.00
C TRP A 55 -6.02 1.81 -0.83
N ALA A 56 -5.51 2.54 -1.82
CA ALA A 56 -4.16 3.11 -1.79
C ALA A 56 -4.08 4.20 -0.73
N ARG A 57 -5.13 5.00 -0.58
CA ARG A 57 -5.25 5.98 0.50
C ARG A 57 -5.14 5.31 1.87
N SER A 58 -5.93 4.26 2.13
CA SER A 58 -5.88 3.54 3.40
C SER A 58 -4.50 2.95 3.69
N ARG A 59 -3.79 2.45 2.67
CA ARG A 59 -2.41 1.94 2.80
C ARG A 59 -1.41 3.05 3.18
N VAL A 60 -1.53 4.22 2.57
CA VAL A 60 -0.71 5.40 2.91
C VAL A 60 -1.01 5.88 4.34
N GLU A 61 -2.28 5.90 4.74
CA GLU A 61 -2.71 6.25 6.11
C GLU A 61 -2.12 5.27 7.14
N ILE A 62 -2.15 3.96 6.89
CA ILE A 62 -1.51 2.95 7.75
C ILE A 62 0.01 3.19 7.85
N MET A 63 0.68 3.48 6.74
CA MET A 63 2.13 3.75 6.75
C MET A 63 2.47 5.00 7.57
N TYR A 64 1.68 6.06 7.43
CA TYR A 64 1.81 7.28 8.22
C TYR A 64 1.64 7.00 9.71
N LEU A 65 0.57 6.30 10.07
CA LEU A 65 0.29 5.90 11.46
C LEU A 65 1.43 5.11 12.09
N LYS A 66 1.99 4.13 11.36
CA LYS A 66 3.13 3.33 11.84
C LYS A 66 4.41 4.15 12.03
N THR A 67 4.57 5.22 11.28
CA THR A 67 5.81 6.03 11.24
C THR A 67 5.78 7.18 12.25
N PHE A 68 4.66 7.88 12.34
CA PHE A 68 4.51 9.11 13.11
C PHE A 68 3.69 8.93 14.38
N CYS A 69 2.75 7.98 14.40
CA CYS A 69 1.83 7.75 15.53
C CYS A 69 2.16 6.48 16.33
N SER A 70 3.37 5.92 16.20
CA SER A 70 3.78 4.67 16.87
C SER A 70 3.72 4.73 18.40
N LYS A 71 3.72 5.93 19.00
CA LYS A 71 3.66 6.15 20.44
C LYS A 71 2.23 6.12 21.01
N HIS A 72 1.20 6.12 20.16
CA HIS A 72 -0.19 6.24 20.60
C HIS A 72 -0.90 4.88 20.61
N PRO A 73 -1.53 4.46 21.72
CA PRO A 73 -2.12 3.12 21.85
C PRO A 73 -3.32 2.89 20.92
N GLU A 74 -4.11 3.94 20.61
CA GLU A 74 -5.27 3.81 19.72
C GLU A 74 -4.89 3.61 18.25
N THR A 75 -3.64 3.93 17.88
CA THR A 75 -3.17 3.75 16.50
C THR A 75 -3.22 2.30 16.06
N THR A 76 -2.91 1.36 16.96
CA THR A 76 -2.99 -0.08 16.68
C THR A 76 -4.44 -0.53 16.43
N LYS A 77 -5.40 0.01 17.19
CA LYS A 77 -6.83 -0.28 16.99
C LYS A 77 -7.31 0.26 15.65
N LEU A 78 -6.88 1.47 15.27
CA LEU A 78 -7.24 2.11 14.01
C LEU A 78 -6.62 1.38 12.80
N ILE A 79 -5.36 0.96 12.89
CA ILE A 79 -4.74 0.15 11.82
C ILE A 79 -5.52 -1.16 11.63
N ARG A 80 -5.90 -1.83 12.73
CA ARG A 80 -6.68 -3.07 12.67
C ARG A 80 -8.04 -2.85 12.02
N SER A 81 -8.76 -1.79 12.36
CA SER A 81 -10.08 -1.50 11.77
C SER A 81 -9.98 -1.16 10.27
N ILE A 82 -8.97 -0.38 9.88
CA ILE A 82 -8.69 -0.08 8.47
C ILE A 82 -8.41 -1.38 7.72
N LEU A 83 -7.52 -2.25 8.22
CA LEU A 83 -7.19 -3.54 7.59
C LEU A 83 -8.40 -4.48 7.47
N ALA A 84 -9.22 -4.59 8.52
CA ALA A 84 -10.41 -5.42 8.50
C ALA A 84 -11.42 -4.98 7.41
N THR A 85 -11.45 -3.68 7.10
CA THR A 85 -12.32 -3.12 6.05
C THR A 85 -11.82 -3.41 4.63
N GLN A 86 -10.54 -3.77 4.44
CA GLN A 86 -9.93 -4.00 3.13
C GLN A 86 -10.08 -5.45 2.62
N ASP A 87 -10.36 -6.42 3.49
CA ASP A 87 -10.39 -7.86 3.18
C ASP A 87 -11.43 -8.24 2.11
N LYS A 88 -12.50 -7.45 1.97
CA LYS A 88 -13.62 -7.77 1.07
C LYS A 88 -13.52 -7.19 -0.35
N LYS A 89 -12.50 -6.39 -0.69
CA LYS A 89 -12.49 -5.61 -1.97
C LYS A 89 -11.17 -5.57 -2.75
N GLN A 90 -10.19 -6.42 -2.48
CA GLN A 90 -8.89 -6.41 -3.19
C GLN A 90 -8.41 -7.79 -3.60
N GLN A 91 -8.88 -8.24 -4.76
CA GLN A 91 -8.18 -9.17 -5.64
C GLN A 91 -7.87 -8.38 -6.91
N THR A 92 -6.68 -7.79 -7.09
CA THR A 92 -5.47 -8.35 -7.74
C THR A 92 -4.51 -7.17 -8.06
N PRO A 93 -3.30 -7.37 -8.62
CA PRO A 93 -2.20 -8.26 -8.23
C PRO A 93 -0.93 -7.42 -7.95
N ALA A 94 -0.24 -7.66 -6.84
CA ALA A 94 1.15 -7.20 -6.75
C ALA A 94 2.01 -8.09 -7.67
N PRO A 95 2.86 -7.53 -8.56
CA PRO A 95 3.90 -8.31 -9.20
C PRO A 95 4.84 -8.77 -8.08
N LYS A 96 5.05 -10.08 -8.03
CA LYS A 96 6.04 -10.72 -7.17
C LYS A 96 7.39 -10.02 -7.34
N ALA A 97 7.86 -9.34 -6.30
CA ALA A 97 9.28 -9.15 -6.08
C ALA A 97 9.71 -10.20 -5.03
N GLU A 98 9.65 -11.47 -5.42
CA GLU A 98 10.44 -12.52 -4.81
C GLU A 98 11.92 -12.11 -4.95
N LYS A 99 12.53 -11.61 -3.87
CA LYS A 99 13.98 -11.67 -3.74
C LYS A 99 14.35 -13.16 -3.68
N LYS A 100 14.75 -13.73 -4.83
CA LYS A 100 15.44 -15.01 -4.89
C LYS A 100 16.74 -14.92 -4.08
N PRO A 101 17.01 -15.79 -3.10
CA PRO A 101 18.35 -16.32 -2.95
C PRO A 101 18.55 -17.38 -4.04
N SER A 102 19.57 -17.18 -4.87
CA SER A 102 20.06 -18.16 -5.84
C SER A 102 20.33 -19.51 -5.17
N VAL A 103 19.68 -20.60 -5.60
CA VAL A 103 20.22 -21.98 -5.62
C VAL A 103 19.39 -22.85 -6.60
N ILE A 104 20.00 -23.17 -7.74
CA ILE A 104 20.03 -24.41 -8.56
C ILE A 104 18.85 -25.42 -8.56
N LYS A 105 18.50 -25.85 -9.81
CA LYS A 105 18.11 -27.19 -10.32
C LYS A 105 16.67 -27.42 -10.84
N SER A 106 16.62 -27.46 -12.18
CA SER A 106 16.00 -28.47 -13.08
C SER A 106 14.48 -28.67 -13.18
N ASN A 107 14.05 -28.60 -14.47
CA ASN A 107 13.14 -29.46 -15.23
C ASN A 107 11.88 -30.03 -14.55
N ASP A 108 10.70 -29.68 -15.07
CA ASP A 108 9.84 -30.62 -15.81
C ASP A 108 8.60 -29.91 -16.38
N GLY A 109 8.25 -30.24 -17.62
CA GLY A 109 7.33 -29.51 -18.47
C GLY A 109 5.87 -29.58 -18.03
N PHE A 110 5.13 -28.49 -18.22
CA PHE A 110 3.68 -28.46 -18.09
C PHE A 110 3.03 -28.11 -19.43
N GLN A 111 2.44 -29.14 -20.04
CA GLN A 111 1.64 -29.12 -21.26
C GLN A 111 0.26 -28.51 -20.97
N TRP A 112 -0.22 -27.61 -21.83
CA TRP A 112 -1.63 -27.19 -21.81
C TRP A 112 -2.44 -28.19 -22.66
N ALA A 113 -3.32 -28.97 -22.03
CA ALA A 113 -4.26 -29.83 -22.72
C ALA A 113 -5.68 -29.25 -22.65
N LYS A 114 -6.15 -28.80 -23.83
CA LYS A 114 -7.53 -28.75 -24.36
C LYS A 114 -8.69 -28.43 -23.41
N ILE A 115 -9.39 -27.33 -23.72
CA ILE A 115 -10.83 -27.21 -23.50
C ILE A 115 -11.46 -27.09 -24.89
N ASN A 116 -12.24 -28.11 -25.28
CA ASN A 116 -12.95 -28.20 -26.56
C ASN A 116 -14.15 -27.25 -26.59
N ASN A 117 -14.44 -26.71 -27.79
CA ASN A 117 -15.67 -26.01 -28.14
C ASN A 117 -16.34 -26.79 -29.28
N LYS A 118 -17.44 -27.51 -29.00
CA LYS A 118 -18.53 -27.85 -29.93
C LYS A 118 -19.68 -28.52 -29.19
#